data_AF-H9MAP3-F1
#
_entry.id   AF-H9MAP3-F1
#
_cell.length_a   1.000
_cell.length_b   1.000
_cell.length_c   1.000
_cell.angle_alpha   90.00
_cell.angle_beta   90.00
_cell.angle_gamma   90.00
#
_symmetry.space_group_name_H-M   'P 1'
#
loop_
_entity.id
_entity.type
_entity.pdbx_description
1 polymer ?
#
loop_
_entity_poly.entity_id
_entity_poly.type
_entity_poly.pdbx_seq_one_letter_code
_entity_poly.pdbx_strand_id
1 'polypeptide(L)'
;KMERGGLAEKVVRDKVLVFRFTDVGKLPPPVLQFVEVDFGYTPENLIYKGIDFGVDLDSRIALVGPNGAGKSTLLKLMTGELTPLDGMVKRHNHLRIAQFHQHLADKLDLSVSALQYMMNEYPGIEEEKMRAAIGKFGLTGKAQIMPMQNLS
;
A
#
# COMPACT_ATOMS: atom_id res chain seq x y z
N LYS A 1 57.72 20.47 -8.41
CA LYS A 1 57.34 19.84 -7.13
C LYS A 1 55.81 19.77 -7.11
N MET A 2 55.22 18.65 -7.52
CA MET A 2 53.76 18.48 -7.56
C MET A 2 53.30 18.01 -6.18
N GLU A 3 52.41 18.76 -5.53
CA GLU A 3 51.78 18.35 -4.28
C GLU A 3 50.39 17.75 -4.55
N ARG A 4 50.31 16.44 -4.29
CA ARG A 4 49.18 15.63 -3.81
C ARG A 4 47.77 16.11 -4.19
N GLY A 5 47.25 15.53 -5.26
CA GLY A 5 45.80 15.44 -5.49
C GLY A 5 45.13 14.66 -4.37
N GLY A 6 44.23 15.32 -3.65
CA GLY A 6 43.37 14.70 -2.65
C GLY A 6 42.50 13.62 -3.32
N LEU A 7 42.48 12.44 -2.70
CA LEU A 7 41.61 11.33 -3.09
C LEU A 7 40.15 11.79 -2.95
N ALA A 8 39.44 11.94 -4.06
CA ALA A 8 38.00 12.14 -4.03
C ALA A 8 37.36 10.93 -3.34
N GLU A 9 36.53 11.16 -2.31
CA GLU A 9 35.80 10.08 -1.65
C GLU A 9 35.03 9.26 -2.68
N LYS A 10 35.14 7.93 -2.58
CA LYS A 10 34.49 6.99 -3.48
C LYS A 10 32.98 7.24 -3.40
N VAL A 11 32.36 7.63 -4.52
CA VAL A 11 30.90 7.81 -4.62
C VAL A 11 30.22 6.51 -4.19
N VAL A 12 29.66 6.50 -2.98
CA VAL A 12 28.83 5.41 -2.49
C VAL A 12 27.51 5.54 -3.23
N ARG A 13 27.20 4.57 -4.10
CA ARG A 13 25.89 4.52 -4.73
C ARG A 13 24.87 4.17 -3.65
N ASP A 14 23.82 4.97 -3.54
CA ASP A 14 22.69 4.62 -2.70
C ASP A 14 22.13 3.27 -3.14
N LYS A 15 21.85 2.40 -2.17
CA LYS A 15 21.19 1.13 -2.45
C LYS A 15 19.78 1.42 -2.94
N VAL A 16 19.52 1.14 -4.22
CA VAL A 16 18.16 1.20 -4.78
C VAL A 16 17.38 0.01 -4.22
N LEU A 17 16.42 0.29 -3.34
CA LEU A 17 15.52 -0.72 -2.82
C LEU A 17 14.36 -0.93 -3.81
N VAL A 18 14.21 -2.15 -4.31
CA VAL A 18 13.17 -2.51 -5.28
C VAL A 18 12.11 -3.35 -4.58
N PHE A 19 10.95 -2.75 -4.31
CA PHE A 19 9.80 -3.44 -3.73
C PHE A 19 9.18 -4.34 -4.80
N ARG A 20 9.20 -5.66 -4.57
CA ARG A 20 8.56 -6.63 -5.46
C ARG A 20 7.42 -7.30 -4.73
N PHE A 21 6.21 -7.03 -5.21
CA PHE A 21 5.04 -7.80 -4.82
C PHE A 21 4.99 -9.09 -5.62
N THR A 22 4.47 -10.16 -5.01
CA THR A 22 4.24 -11.44 -5.67
C THR A 22 3.24 -11.29 -6.81
N ASP A 23 3.44 -12.04 -7.89
CA ASP A 23 2.43 -12.16 -8.94
C ASP A 23 1.17 -12.82 -8.36
N VAL A 24 0.03 -12.16 -8.52
CA VAL A 24 -1.28 -12.59 -8.00
C VAL A 24 -2.15 -13.26 -9.06
N GLY A 25 -1.59 -13.53 -10.25
CA GLY A 25 -2.31 -14.08 -11.39
C GLY A 25 -3.14 -13.03 -12.11
N LYS A 26 -4.16 -13.50 -12.86
CA LYS A 26 -5.06 -12.65 -13.65
C LYS A 26 -6.49 -12.78 -13.15
N LEU A 27 -7.25 -11.70 -13.30
CA LEU A 27 -8.70 -11.66 -13.13
C LEU A 27 -9.32 -11.19 -14.45
N PRO A 28 -10.42 -11.81 -14.91
CA PRO A 28 -11.14 -11.31 -16.07
C PRO A 28 -11.77 -9.94 -15.74
N PRO A 29 -11.80 -9.02 -16.71
CA PRO A 29 -12.51 -7.75 -16.54
C PRO A 29 -14.04 -7.96 -16.47
N PRO A 30 -14.79 -7.06 -15.81
CA PRO A 30 -14.29 -5.90 -15.06
C PRO A 30 -13.78 -6.29 -13.67
N VAL A 31 -12.61 -5.79 -13.28
CA VAL A 31 -12.03 -6.08 -11.96
C VAL A 31 -12.71 -5.25 -10.87
N LEU A 32 -12.81 -3.95 -11.06
CA LEU A 32 -13.57 -3.02 -10.21
C LEU A 32 -14.18 -1.92 -11.08
N GLN A 33 -15.45 -1.61 -10.88
CA GLN A 33 -16.19 -0.65 -11.71
C GLN A 33 -17.17 0.16 -10.88
N PHE A 34 -17.20 1.47 -11.13
CA PHE A 34 -18.22 2.40 -10.66
C PHE A 34 -19.21 2.61 -11.78
N VAL A 35 -20.50 2.50 -11.47
CA VAL A 35 -21.61 2.71 -12.41
C VAL A 35 -22.58 3.71 -11.80
N GLU A 36 -22.67 4.89 -12.43
CA GLU A 36 -23.54 6.02 -12.06
C GLU A 36 -23.52 6.34 -10.55
N VAL A 37 -22.32 6.34 -9.94
CA VAL A 37 -22.23 6.43 -8.48
C VAL A 37 -22.45 7.86 -7.99
N ASP A 38 -23.44 8.03 -7.11
CA ASP A 38 -23.63 9.20 -6.26
C ASP A 38 -23.19 8.88 -4.84
N PHE A 39 -22.44 9.79 -4.22
CA PHE A 39 -22.10 9.64 -2.81
C PHE A 39 -21.85 10.98 -2.13
N GLY A 40 -22.46 11.15 -0.96
CA GLY A 40 -22.14 12.17 0.04
C GLY A 40 -22.28 11.54 1.42
N TYR A 41 -21.65 12.13 2.44
CA TYR A 41 -21.90 11.69 3.81
C TYR A 41 -23.34 12.02 4.27
N THR A 42 -23.96 13.00 3.62
CA THR A 42 -25.40 13.25 3.72
C THR A 42 -25.98 13.40 2.30
N PRO A 43 -27.28 13.07 2.10
CA PRO A 43 -27.92 13.18 0.78
C PRO A 43 -27.96 14.61 0.22
N GLU A 44 -27.91 15.62 1.08
CA GLU A 44 -27.99 17.04 0.69
C GLU A 44 -26.65 17.58 0.16
N ASN A 45 -25.54 16.91 0.47
CA ASN A 45 -24.20 17.36 0.11
C ASN A 45 -23.37 16.23 -0.50
N LEU A 46 -23.58 16.01 -1.81
CA LEU A 46 -22.87 15.01 -2.58
C LEU A 46 -21.42 15.42 -2.83
N ILE A 47 -20.51 14.50 -2.59
CA ILE A 47 -19.09 14.56 -2.99
C ILE A 47 -18.93 14.09 -4.43
N TYR A 48 -19.67 13.05 -4.81
CA TYR A 48 -19.68 12.44 -6.14
C TYR A 48 -21.10 12.43 -6.71
N LYS A 49 -21.21 12.67 -8.02
CA LYS A 49 -22.46 12.66 -8.75
C LYS A 49 -22.27 12.02 -10.13
N GLY A 50 -22.89 10.87 -10.36
CA GLY A 50 -22.92 10.12 -11.60
C GLY A 50 -21.52 9.71 -12.06
N ILE A 51 -20.66 9.23 -11.14
CA ILE A 51 -19.29 8.87 -11.53
C ILE A 51 -19.24 7.46 -12.12
N ASP A 52 -18.62 7.34 -13.29
CA ASP A 52 -18.41 6.10 -14.03
C ASP A 52 -16.92 5.92 -14.35
N PHE A 53 -16.32 4.85 -13.83
CA PHE A 53 -14.96 4.45 -14.20
C PHE A 53 -14.67 2.99 -13.84
N GLY A 54 -13.68 2.41 -14.51
CA GLY A 54 -13.19 1.06 -14.25
C GLY A 54 -11.73 1.08 -13.79
N VAL A 55 -11.35 0.05 -13.03
CA VAL A 55 -9.97 -0.25 -12.64
C VAL A 55 -9.71 -1.71 -12.96
N ASP A 56 -8.66 -1.96 -13.75
CA ASP A 56 -8.19 -3.29 -14.15
C ASP A 56 -6.84 -3.62 -13.50
N LEU A 57 -6.38 -4.88 -13.60
CA LEU A 57 -5.14 -5.33 -12.93
C LEU A 57 -3.85 -4.68 -13.46
N ASP A 58 -3.86 -4.12 -14.66
CA ASP A 58 -2.74 -3.39 -15.27
C ASP A 58 -2.87 -1.87 -15.12
N SER A 59 -3.93 -1.39 -14.47
CA SER A 59 -4.18 0.02 -14.26
C SER A 59 -3.16 0.67 -13.33
N ARG A 60 -2.66 1.84 -13.72
CA ARG A 60 -1.84 2.73 -12.89
C ARG A 60 -2.57 4.05 -12.73
N ILE A 61 -3.20 4.24 -11.57
CA ILE A 61 -4.10 5.37 -11.32
C ILE A 61 -3.49 6.27 -10.24
N ALA A 62 -3.40 7.55 -10.54
CA ALA A 62 -3.05 8.59 -9.59
C ALA A 62 -4.28 9.45 -9.29
N LEU A 63 -4.68 9.51 -8.02
CA LEU A 63 -5.81 10.32 -7.58
C LEU A 63 -5.31 11.67 -7.04
N VAL A 64 -5.61 12.75 -7.76
CA VAL A 64 -5.12 14.10 -7.45
C VAL A 64 -6.27 15.04 -7.12
N GLY A 65 -6.00 16.04 -6.28
CA GLY A 65 -6.99 17.04 -5.87
C GLY A 65 -6.67 17.62 -4.49
N PRO A 66 -7.30 18.74 -4.09
CA PRO A 66 -7.04 19.38 -2.80
C PRO A 66 -7.48 18.50 -1.62
N ASN A 67 -7.04 18.87 -0.42
CA ASN A 67 -7.54 18.24 0.81
C ASN A 67 -9.05 18.45 0.92
N GLY A 68 -9.79 17.40 1.30
CA GLY A 68 -11.26 17.44 1.33
C GLY A 68 -11.95 17.12 0.01
N ALA A 69 -11.25 16.96 -1.12
CA ALA A 69 -11.85 16.63 -2.42
C ALA A 69 -12.44 15.20 -2.54
N GLY A 70 -12.57 14.46 -1.44
CA GLY A 70 -13.12 13.12 -1.44
C GLY A 70 -12.14 11.98 -1.74
N LYS A 71 -10.84 12.24 -1.96
CA LYS A 71 -9.86 11.18 -2.34
C LYS A 71 -9.92 9.92 -1.45
N SER A 72 -9.86 10.10 -0.13
CA SER A 72 -9.99 8.99 0.83
C SER A 72 -11.38 8.37 0.81
N THR A 73 -12.43 9.14 0.51
CA THR A 73 -13.80 8.67 0.31
C THR A 73 -13.89 7.75 -0.91
N LEU A 74 -13.25 8.10 -2.03
CA LEU A 74 -13.20 7.24 -3.21
C LEU A 74 -12.52 5.90 -2.90
N LEU A 75 -11.40 5.92 -2.19
CA LEU A 75 -10.70 4.70 -1.79
C LEU A 75 -11.59 3.80 -0.90
N LYS A 76 -12.37 4.40 0.02
CA LYS A 76 -13.33 3.67 0.85
C LYS A 76 -14.51 3.10 0.06
N LEU A 77 -14.99 3.84 -0.95
CA LEU A 77 -15.95 3.30 -1.92
C LEU A 77 -15.34 2.15 -2.72
N MET A 78 -14.07 2.21 -3.10
CA MET A 78 -13.39 1.11 -3.78
C MET A 78 -13.25 -0.13 -2.90
N THR A 79 -12.94 0.02 -1.61
CA THR A 79 -12.80 -1.11 -0.65
C THR A 79 -14.13 -1.65 -0.13
N GLY A 80 -15.23 -0.91 -0.30
CA GLY A 80 -16.54 -1.30 0.20
C GLY A 80 -16.78 -0.94 1.67
N GLU A 81 -15.90 -0.14 2.26
CA GLU A 81 -16.13 0.48 3.58
C GLU A 81 -17.27 1.50 3.55
N LEU A 82 -17.55 2.07 2.37
CA LEU A 82 -18.69 2.95 2.12
C LEU A 82 -19.56 2.37 1.02
N THR A 83 -20.87 2.56 1.18
CA THR A 83 -21.88 2.20 0.18
C THR A 83 -22.33 3.47 -0.54
N PRO A 84 -22.41 3.48 -1.88
CA PRO A 84 -22.94 4.62 -2.62
C PRO A 84 -24.39 4.93 -2.20
N LEU A 85 -24.81 6.19 -2.34
CA LEU A 85 -26.20 6.59 -2.13
C LEU A 85 -27.08 6.21 -3.32
N ASP A 86 -26.53 6.31 -4.54
CA ASP A 86 -27.14 5.83 -5.77
C ASP A 86 -26.08 5.21 -6.69
N GLY A 87 -26.51 4.39 -7.65
CA GLY A 87 -25.63 3.61 -8.51
C GLY A 87 -24.98 2.43 -7.78
N MET A 88 -23.86 1.94 -8.31
CA MET A 88 -23.19 0.76 -7.72
C MET A 88 -21.67 0.70 -7.97
N VAL A 89 -20.95 0.11 -7.01
CA VAL A 89 -19.54 -0.27 -7.15
C VAL A 89 -19.45 -1.80 -7.30
N LYS A 90 -19.19 -2.27 -8.51
CA LYS A 90 -18.99 -3.69 -8.85
C LYS A 90 -17.54 -4.07 -8.59
N ARG A 91 -17.33 -5.22 -7.96
CA ARG A 91 -16.00 -5.81 -7.71
C ARG A 91 -16.04 -7.26 -8.15
N HIS A 92 -14.99 -7.73 -8.80
CA HIS A 92 -14.85 -9.14 -9.12
C HIS A 92 -14.81 -9.96 -7.82
N ASN A 93 -15.53 -11.09 -7.76
CA ASN A 93 -15.70 -11.88 -6.52
C ASN A 93 -14.38 -12.39 -5.91
N HIS A 94 -13.37 -12.60 -6.74
CA HIS A 94 -12.03 -13.04 -6.33
C HIS A 94 -11.03 -11.88 -6.17
N LEU A 95 -11.48 -10.63 -6.27
CA LEU A 95 -10.63 -9.46 -6.07
C LEU A 95 -10.17 -9.39 -4.60
N ARG A 96 -8.86 -9.30 -4.40
CA ARG A 96 -8.25 -9.00 -3.10
C ARG A 96 -7.62 -7.62 -3.17
N ILE A 97 -8.01 -6.73 -2.26
CA ILE A 97 -7.49 -5.37 -2.17
C ILE A 97 -6.56 -5.28 -0.97
N ALA A 98 -5.33 -4.85 -1.19
CA ALA A 98 -4.40 -4.48 -0.13
C ALA A 98 -4.30 -2.96 -0.07
N GLN A 99 -4.49 -2.39 1.13
CA GLN A 99 -4.54 -0.95 1.34
C GLN A 99 -3.47 -0.53 2.33
N PHE A 100 -2.71 0.51 1.98
CA PHE A 100 -1.75 1.13 2.89
C PHE A 100 -2.27 2.53 3.26
N HIS A 101 -2.51 2.75 4.55
CA HIS A 101 -2.99 4.02 5.08
C HIS A 101 -1.84 4.80 5.75
N GLN A 102 -1.95 6.13 5.72
CA GLN A 102 -0.98 7.01 6.38
C GLN A 102 -0.83 6.72 7.89
N HIS A 103 -1.90 6.26 8.54
CA HIS A 103 -1.96 5.91 9.97
C HIS A 103 -1.80 4.41 10.24
N LEU A 104 -1.32 3.63 9.27
CA LEU A 104 -1.19 2.18 9.47
C LEU A 104 -0.21 1.85 10.62
N ALA A 105 0.86 2.63 10.76
CA ALA A 105 1.84 2.47 11.83
C ALA A 105 1.22 2.61 13.23
N ASP A 106 0.18 3.44 13.38
CA ASP A 106 -0.51 3.67 14.66
C ASP A 106 -1.26 2.42 15.15
N LYS A 107 -1.50 1.44 14.26
CA LYS A 107 -2.15 0.16 14.58
C LYS A 107 -1.18 -0.97 14.90
N LEU A 108 0.12 -0.75 14.71
CA LEU A 108 1.14 -1.76 14.95
C LEU A 108 1.59 -1.71 16.41
N ASP A 109 1.78 -2.87 17.04
CA ASP A 109 2.54 -2.94 18.28
C ASP A 109 4.02 -2.72 17.97
N LEU A 110 4.48 -1.48 18.17
CA LEU A 110 5.85 -1.09 17.86
C LEU A 110 6.89 -1.67 18.85
N SER A 111 6.44 -2.29 19.95
CA SER A 111 7.33 -2.90 20.94
C SER A 111 7.92 -4.24 20.45
N VAL A 112 7.26 -4.91 19.49
CA VAL A 112 7.75 -6.15 18.88
C VAL A 112 8.58 -5.87 17.63
N SER A 113 9.40 -6.85 17.24
CA SER A 113 10.19 -6.77 16.01
C SER A 113 9.35 -7.05 14.76
N ALA A 114 9.80 -6.56 13.60
CA ALA A 114 9.12 -6.83 12.34
C ALA A 114 9.03 -8.34 12.02
N LEU A 115 10.08 -9.09 12.36
CA LEU A 115 10.06 -10.55 12.21
C LEU A 115 9.02 -11.19 13.14
N GLN A 116 9.00 -10.81 14.41
CA GLN A 116 8.04 -11.38 15.37
C GLN A 116 6.60 -11.04 14.98
N TYR A 117 6.35 -9.79 14.59
CA TYR A 117 5.04 -9.35 14.11
C TYR A 117 4.55 -10.23 12.95
N MET A 118 5.41 -10.44 11.95
CA MET A 118 5.04 -11.26 10.80
C MET A 118 4.88 -12.74 11.14
N MET A 119 5.68 -13.30 12.05
CA MET A 119 5.53 -14.68 12.52
C MET A 119 4.22 -14.89 13.28
N ASN A 120 3.78 -13.88 14.05
CA ASN A 120 2.49 -13.91 14.75
C ASN A 120 1.31 -13.81 13.77
N GLU A 121 1.42 -12.93 12.77
CA GLU A 121 0.36 -12.71 11.78
C GLU A 121 0.19 -13.90 10.82
N TYR A 122 1.28 -14.61 10.50
CA TYR A 122 1.30 -15.75 9.59
C TYR A 122 1.83 -17.01 10.29
N PRO A 123 1.05 -17.60 11.22
CA PRO A 123 1.48 -18.77 11.97
C PRO A 123 1.72 -19.96 11.03
N GLY A 124 2.77 -20.73 11.30
CA GLY A 124 3.14 -21.92 10.52
C GLY A 124 4.05 -21.64 9.31
N ILE A 125 4.46 -20.39 9.09
CA ILE A 125 5.54 -20.07 8.14
C ILE A 125 6.89 -20.16 8.87
N GLU A 126 7.84 -20.88 8.28
CA GLU A 126 9.21 -21.00 8.79
C GLU A 126 9.89 -19.63 8.93
N GLU A 127 10.62 -19.42 10.03
CA GLU A 127 11.28 -18.14 10.32
C GLU A 127 12.21 -17.72 9.17
N GLU A 128 12.97 -18.65 8.59
CA GLU A 128 13.87 -18.36 7.47
C GLU A 128 13.13 -17.81 6.25
N LYS A 129 11.95 -18.37 5.93
CA LYS A 129 11.09 -17.86 4.85
C LYS A 129 10.56 -16.47 5.20
N MET A 130 10.23 -16.22 6.46
CA MET A 130 9.75 -14.92 6.91
C MET A 130 10.86 -13.85 6.84
N ARG A 131 12.08 -14.19 7.28
CA ARG A 131 13.27 -13.34 7.14
C ARG A 131 13.55 -13.00 5.68
N ALA A 132 13.41 -13.97 4.78
CA ALA A 132 13.55 -13.73 3.35
C ALA A 132 12.43 -12.81 2.81
N ALA A 133 11.19 -12.95 3.30
CA ALA A 133 10.08 -12.10 2.89
C ALA A 133 10.29 -10.63 3.32
N ILE A 134 10.54 -10.37 4.60
CA ILE A 134 10.78 -9.00 5.09
C ILE A 134 12.08 -8.40 4.52
N GLY A 135 13.08 -9.23 4.23
CA GLY A 135 14.33 -8.82 3.58
C GLY A 135 14.14 -8.23 2.18
N LYS A 136 13.15 -8.71 1.41
CA LYS A 136 12.81 -8.15 0.09
C LYS A 136 12.29 -6.72 0.16
N PHE A 137 11.78 -6.30 1.33
CA PHE A 137 11.29 -4.94 1.59
C PHE A 137 12.31 -4.07 2.33
N GLY A 138 13.58 -4.50 2.42
CA GLY A 138 14.70 -3.69 2.91
C GLY A 138 15.05 -3.87 4.39
N LEU A 139 14.23 -4.60 5.16
CA LEU A 139 14.53 -4.94 6.55
C LEU A 139 15.48 -6.14 6.61
N THR A 140 16.75 -5.90 6.90
CA THR A 140 17.79 -6.95 6.90
C THR A 140 18.61 -6.98 8.19
N GLY A 141 19.20 -8.14 8.50
CA GLY A 141 20.08 -8.32 9.64
C GLY A 141 19.42 -7.93 10.98
N LYS A 142 20.09 -7.07 11.75
CA LYS A 142 19.62 -6.63 13.07
C LYS A 142 18.27 -5.89 13.03
N ALA A 143 17.97 -5.21 11.92
CA ALA A 143 16.71 -4.48 11.76
C ALA A 143 15.47 -5.40 11.78
N GLN A 144 15.64 -6.69 11.46
CA GLN A 144 14.52 -7.65 11.48
C GLN A 144 14.07 -8.02 12.90
N ILE A 145 15.00 -8.01 13.87
CA ILE A 145 14.81 -8.56 15.21
C ILE A 145 14.74 -7.50 16.30
N MET A 146 15.10 -6.25 16.00
CA MET A 146 14.93 -5.15 16.93
C MET A 146 13.46 -4.69 16.96
N PRO A 147 12.97 -4.16 18.10
CA PRO A 147 11.65 -3.54 18.18
C PRO A 147 11.42 -2.51 17.08
N MET A 148 10.23 -2.52 16.48
CA MET A 148 9.89 -1.62 15.37
C MET A 148 9.99 -0.13 15.77
N GLN A 149 9.74 0.21 17.04
CA GLN A 149 9.92 1.56 17.57
C GLN A 149 11.37 2.07 17.49
N ASN A 150 12.35 1.19 17.32
CA ASN A 150 13.76 1.55 17.20
C ASN A 150 14.23 1.63 15.74
N LEU A 151 13.36 1.37 14.76
CA LEU A 151 13.67 1.50 13.34
C LEU A 151 13.71 3.00 12.95
N SER A 152 14.68 3.35 12.09
CA SER A 152 14.89 4.71 11.56
C SER A 152 13.95 5.05 10.42
#